data_AF-A0A4Y7UEL6-F1
#
_entry.id   AF-A0A4Y7UEL6-F1
#
_cell.length_a   1.000
_cell.length_b   1.000
_cell.length_c   1.000
_cell.angle_alpha   90.00
_cell.angle_beta   90.00
_cell.angle_gamma   90.00
#
_symmetry.space_group_name_H-M   'P 1'
#
loop_
_entity.id
_entity.type
_entity.pdbx_description
1 polymer ?
#
loop_
_entity_poly.entity_id
_entity_poly.type
_entity_poly.pdbx_seq_one_letter_code
_entity_poly.pdbx_strand_id
1 'polypeptide(L)'
;MKTKLSILVVTAIVLYSCQQKDWTGSNENGIETDSSEISGISDRMVRKWFLMNRESDSIMASAQQTIQQQRGEVESHPPDEREYINTCISEAQQHLDQLKKKVKYIREFATHIEKYDPALQHTIDSLKEDYVKEKFKMDDALKHLR
;
A
#
# COMPACT_ATOMS: atom_id res chain seq x y z
N MET A 1 -0.84 -27.32 -28.89
CA MET A 1 -1.95 -26.75 -28.08
C MET A 1 -2.01 -27.45 -26.73
N LYS A 2 -1.40 -26.86 -25.69
CA LYS A 2 -1.38 -27.39 -24.33
C LYS A 2 -1.22 -26.20 -23.37
N THR A 3 -2.26 -25.85 -22.61
CA THR A 3 -2.22 -25.10 -21.33
C THR A 3 -3.63 -24.70 -20.88
N LYS A 4 -4.45 -25.65 -20.41
CA LYS A 4 -5.72 -25.34 -19.69
C LYS A 4 -6.09 -26.36 -18.60
N LEU A 5 -5.12 -26.91 -17.85
CA LEU A 5 -5.41 -27.88 -16.77
C LEU A 5 -4.76 -27.58 -15.41
N SER A 6 -3.93 -26.54 -15.28
CA SER A 6 -3.21 -26.27 -14.01
C SER A 6 -3.98 -25.47 -12.96
N ILE A 7 -5.18 -24.97 -13.25
CA ILE A 7 -5.89 -24.06 -12.31
C ILE A 7 -6.75 -24.82 -11.29
N LEU A 8 -7.16 -26.06 -11.58
CA LEU A 8 -8.02 -26.84 -10.67
C LEU A 8 -7.27 -27.57 -9.53
N VAL A 9 -5.96 -27.81 -9.68
CA VAL A 9 -5.17 -28.54 -8.66
C VAL A 9 -4.81 -27.64 -7.47
N VAL A 10 -4.65 -26.34 -7.69
CA VAL A 10 -4.24 -25.39 -6.63
C VAL A 10 -5.37 -25.16 -5.62
N THR A 11 -6.63 -25.18 -6.06
CA THR A 11 -7.78 -24.93 -5.19
C THR A 11 -8.07 -26.08 -4.23
N ALA A 12 -7.71 -27.32 -4.58
CA ALA A 12 -7.91 -28.49 -3.71
C ALA A 12 -6.93 -28.52 -2.52
N ILE A 13 -5.70 -28.02 -2.71
CA ILE A 13 -4.67 -28.03 -1.66
C ILE A 13 -4.97 -26.99 -0.57
N VAL A 14 -5.57 -25.85 -0.94
CA VAL A 14 -5.94 -24.77 0.00
C VAL A 14 -7.13 -25.15 0.89
N LEU A 15 -8.03 -26.03 0.42
CA LEU A 15 -9.16 -26.49 1.23
C LEU A 15 -8.79 -27.68 2.14
N TYR A 16 -7.81 -28.51 1.77
CA TYR A 16 -7.39 -29.64 2.59
C TYR A 16 -6.61 -29.23 3.86
N SER A 17 -5.96 -28.06 3.83
CA SER A 17 -5.21 -27.53 4.98
C SER A 17 -6.09 -26.91 6.07
N CYS A 18 -7.39 -26.73 5.81
CA CYS A 18 -8.33 -26.12 6.75
C CYS A 18 -9.18 -27.13 7.55
N GLN A 19 -9.05 -28.45 7.32
CA GLN A 19 -9.95 -29.44 7.96
C GLN A 19 -9.28 -30.49 8.86
N GLN A 20 -7.96 -30.47 9.06
CA GLN A 20 -7.32 -31.38 10.02
C GLN A 20 -6.93 -30.65 11.31
N LYS A 21 -7.95 -30.37 12.11
CA LYS A 21 -7.80 -30.30 13.56
C LYS A 21 -9.06 -30.88 14.17
N ASP A 22 -9.03 -32.18 14.49
CA ASP A 22 -9.37 -32.58 15.85
C ASP A 22 -9.10 -34.05 16.20
N TRP A 23 -8.48 -34.19 17.38
CA TRP A 23 -8.48 -35.31 18.33
C TRP A 23 -7.43 -36.42 18.19
N THR A 24 -6.36 -36.27 18.99
CA THR A 24 -5.89 -37.32 19.91
C THR A 24 -4.98 -36.75 21.00
N GLY A 25 -5.36 -36.97 22.26
CA GLY A 25 -4.43 -37.22 23.38
C GLY A 25 -3.70 -36.04 24.03
N SER A 26 -4.26 -35.56 25.15
CA SER A 26 -3.56 -35.23 26.40
C SER A 26 -2.03 -35.09 26.36
N ASN A 27 -1.51 -33.86 26.51
CA ASN A 27 -0.46 -33.63 27.52
C ASN A 27 -0.40 -32.14 27.89
N GLU A 28 -0.35 -31.90 29.20
CA GLU A 28 0.02 -30.62 29.78
C GLU A 28 1.44 -30.27 29.32
N ASN A 29 1.62 -29.08 28.74
CA ASN A 29 2.82 -28.26 28.95
C ASN A 29 2.61 -26.89 28.30
N GLY A 30 2.98 -25.86 29.04
CA GLY A 30 2.89 -24.47 28.62
C GLY A 30 3.56 -24.28 27.26
N ILE A 31 2.79 -23.82 26.29
CA ILE A 31 3.36 -23.25 25.07
C ILE A 31 3.82 -21.86 25.49
N GLU A 32 5.09 -21.78 25.92
CA GLU A 32 5.88 -20.58 25.70
C GLU A 32 5.86 -20.34 24.19
N THR A 33 4.88 -19.57 23.73
CA THR A 33 4.88 -19.06 22.36
C THR A 33 6.12 -18.21 22.24
N ASP A 34 7.10 -18.72 21.50
CA ASP A 34 8.44 -18.18 21.33
C ASP A 34 8.39 -16.65 21.12
N SER A 35 8.76 -15.90 22.15
CA SER A 35 8.83 -14.43 22.07
C SER A 35 9.82 -13.96 20.99
N SER A 36 10.72 -14.85 20.56
CA SER A 36 11.67 -14.65 19.47
C SER A 36 11.01 -14.57 18.09
N GLU A 37 10.00 -15.39 17.80
CA GLU A 37 9.26 -15.35 16.52
C GLU A 37 8.39 -14.09 16.41
N ILE A 38 7.72 -13.73 17.51
CA ILE A 38 6.88 -12.52 17.58
C ILE A 38 7.74 -11.26 17.40
N SER A 39 8.94 -11.23 17.99
CA SER A 39 9.92 -10.15 17.84
C SER A 39 10.39 -10.02 16.38
N GLY A 40 10.69 -11.13 15.70
CA GLY A 40 11.12 -11.12 14.29
C GLY A 40 10.05 -10.62 13.32
N ILE A 41 8.78 -10.97 13.57
CA ILE A 41 7.63 -10.47 12.80
C ILE A 41 7.45 -8.95 13.01
N SER A 42 7.64 -8.47 14.24
CA SER A 42 7.56 -7.05 14.58
C SER A 42 8.61 -6.22 13.82
N ASP A 43 9.87 -6.64 13.81
CA ASP A 43 10.97 -5.89 13.17
C ASP A 43 10.81 -5.85 11.64
N ARG A 44 10.37 -6.96 11.03
CA ARG A 44 10.10 -7.01 9.59
C ARG A 44 8.99 -6.05 9.18
N MET A 45 7.90 -5.97 9.96
CA MET A 45 6.79 -5.07 9.64
C MET A 45 7.15 -3.60 9.80
N VAL A 46 7.84 -3.26 10.90
CA VAL A 46 8.35 -1.90 11.15
C VAL A 46 9.29 -1.46 10.01
N ARG A 47 10.22 -2.34 9.59
CA ARG A 47 11.10 -2.06 8.43
C ARG A 47 10.33 -1.83 7.14
N LYS A 48 9.34 -2.69 6.84
CA LYS A 48 8.51 -2.55 5.63
C LYS A 48 7.73 -1.24 5.63
N TRP A 49 7.25 -0.83 6.80
CA TRP A 49 6.61 0.47 7.02
C TRP A 49 7.56 1.64 6.79
N PHE A 50 8.77 1.57 7.33
CA PHE A 50 9.78 2.61 7.14
C PHE A 50 10.20 2.77 5.67
N LEU A 51 10.32 1.64 4.94
CA LEU A 51 10.57 1.63 3.50
C LEU A 51 9.42 2.29 2.72
N MET A 52 8.16 1.91 3.00
CA MET A 52 7.00 2.56 2.39
C MET A 52 6.97 4.06 2.66
N ASN A 53 7.31 4.49 3.87
CA ASN A 53 7.34 5.89 4.24
C ASN A 53 8.36 6.69 3.41
N ARG A 54 9.57 6.13 3.24
CA ARG A 54 10.62 6.73 2.42
C ARG A 54 10.26 6.75 0.94
N GLU A 55 9.65 5.69 0.42
CA GLU A 55 9.16 5.65 -0.97
C GLU A 55 8.07 6.70 -1.21
N SER A 56 7.18 6.90 -0.24
CA SER A 56 6.11 7.90 -0.29
C SER A 56 6.65 9.30 -0.52
N ASP A 57 7.73 9.69 0.17
CA ASP A 57 8.34 11.02 0.01
C ASP A 57 8.88 11.23 -1.41
N SER A 58 9.57 10.23 -1.96
CA SER A 58 10.08 10.27 -3.33
C SER A 58 8.95 10.41 -4.36
N ILE A 59 7.88 9.63 -4.18
CA ILE A 59 6.70 9.64 -5.06
C ILE A 59 6.00 11.00 -5.01
N MET A 60 5.74 11.52 -3.80
CA MET A 60 5.09 12.82 -3.63
C MET A 60 5.94 13.97 -4.20
N ALA A 61 7.27 13.93 -4.00
CA ALA A 61 8.17 14.93 -4.57
C ALA A 61 8.20 14.89 -6.10
N SER A 62 8.29 13.70 -6.70
CA SER A 62 8.25 13.53 -8.15
C SER A 62 6.93 13.98 -8.77
N ALA A 63 5.79 13.65 -8.13
CA ALA A 63 4.47 14.12 -8.55
C ALA A 63 4.36 15.64 -8.48
N GLN A 64 4.80 16.24 -7.36
CA GLN A 64 4.81 17.69 -7.18
C GLN A 64 5.63 18.39 -8.26
N GLN A 65 6.81 17.85 -8.59
CA GLN A 65 7.66 18.37 -9.65
C GLN A 65 6.99 18.30 -11.02
N THR A 66 6.38 17.15 -11.36
CA THR A 66 5.66 16.96 -12.63
C THR A 66 4.52 17.98 -12.77
N ILE A 67 3.71 18.15 -11.72
CA ILE A 67 2.62 19.13 -11.70
C ILE A 67 3.13 20.56 -11.86
N GLN A 68 4.22 20.92 -11.18
CA GLN A 68 4.82 22.25 -11.27
C GLN A 68 5.37 22.54 -12.66
N GLN A 69 6.03 21.57 -13.28
CA GLN A 69 6.52 21.68 -14.65
C GLN A 69 5.37 21.94 -15.62
N GLN A 70 4.33 21.12 -15.57
CA GLN A 70 3.16 21.26 -16.45
C GLN A 70 2.42 22.58 -16.25
N ARG A 71 2.33 23.09 -15.02
CA ARG A 71 1.79 24.43 -14.75
C ARG A 71 2.62 25.54 -15.39
N GLY A 72 3.94 25.38 -15.46
CA GLY A 72 4.83 26.35 -16.13
C GLY A 72 4.72 26.30 -17.65
N GLU A 73 4.36 25.15 -18.21
CA GLU A 73 4.29 24.92 -19.65
C GLU A 73 2.89 25.14 -20.24
N VAL A 74 1.81 25.11 -19.42
CA VAL A 74 0.41 25.15 -19.90
C VAL A 74 0.12 26.34 -20.82
N GLU A 75 0.68 27.52 -20.56
CA GLU A 75 0.44 28.73 -21.37
C GLU A 75 1.07 28.67 -22.77
N SER A 76 1.95 27.70 -23.02
CA SER A 76 2.53 27.46 -24.35
C SER A 76 1.62 26.64 -25.28
N HIS A 77 0.56 26.02 -24.75
CA HIS A 77 -0.37 25.18 -25.51
C HIS A 77 -1.47 26.00 -26.23
N PRO A 78 -2.12 25.43 -27.25
CA PRO A 78 -3.37 25.96 -27.82
C PRO A 78 -4.51 26.06 -26.78
N PRO A 79 -5.46 26.99 -26.94
CA PRO A 79 -6.52 27.23 -25.94
C PRO A 79 -7.39 26.00 -25.59
N ASP A 80 -7.66 25.14 -26.57
CA ASP A 80 -8.42 23.89 -26.42
C ASP A 80 -7.64 22.83 -25.61
N GLU A 81 -6.32 22.74 -25.80
CA GLU A 81 -5.47 21.88 -25.00
C GLU A 81 -5.26 22.40 -23.57
N ARG A 82 -5.24 23.72 -23.37
CA ARG A 82 -5.07 24.34 -22.04
C ARG A 82 -6.15 23.92 -21.06
N GLU A 83 -7.41 23.90 -21.48
CA GLU A 83 -8.53 23.52 -20.61
C GLU A 83 -8.39 22.07 -20.14
N TYR A 84 -8.06 21.17 -21.06
CA TYR A 84 -7.80 19.77 -20.76
C TYR A 84 -6.61 19.59 -19.80
N ILE A 85 -5.46 20.20 -20.11
CA ILE A 85 -4.25 20.11 -19.29
C ILE A 85 -4.50 20.68 -17.88
N ASN A 86 -5.19 21.81 -17.76
CA ASN A 86 -5.55 22.39 -16.46
C ASN A 86 -6.45 21.48 -15.63
N THR A 87 -7.37 20.75 -16.28
CA THR A 87 -8.20 19.74 -15.62
C THR A 87 -7.33 18.61 -15.08
N CYS A 88 -6.45 18.04 -15.91
CA CYS A 88 -5.52 16.99 -15.49
C CYS A 88 -4.57 17.44 -14.36
N ILE A 89 -4.05 18.67 -14.43
CA ILE A 89 -3.24 19.29 -13.37
C ILE A 89 -4.03 19.37 -12.06
N SER A 90 -5.30 19.77 -12.12
CA SER A 90 -6.16 19.93 -10.95
C SER A 90 -6.47 18.58 -10.31
N GLU A 91 -6.78 17.56 -11.11
CA GLU A 91 -7.00 16.18 -10.65
C GLU A 91 -5.73 15.58 -10.03
N ALA A 92 -4.57 15.72 -10.69
CA ALA A 92 -3.29 15.25 -10.18
C ALA A 92 -2.94 15.92 -8.83
N GLN A 93 -3.16 17.24 -8.72
CA GLN A 93 -2.95 17.96 -7.47
C GLN A 93 -3.89 17.49 -6.36
N GLN A 94 -5.17 17.24 -6.67
CA GLN A 94 -6.12 16.69 -5.71
C GLN A 94 -5.66 15.33 -5.18
N HIS A 95 -5.24 14.41 -6.06
CA HIS A 95 -4.76 13.10 -5.67
C HIS A 95 -3.45 13.17 -4.87
N LEU A 96 -2.53 14.06 -5.25
CA LEU A 96 -1.31 14.31 -4.48
C LEU A 96 -1.63 14.80 -3.06
N ASP A 97 -2.61 15.69 -2.89
CA ASP A 97 -3.00 16.20 -1.57
C ASP A 97 -3.71 15.14 -0.73
N GLN A 98 -4.51 14.26 -1.36
CA GLN A 98 -5.08 13.09 -0.68
C GLN A 98 -4.00 12.09 -0.25
N LEU A 99 -3.00 11.84 -1.09
CA LEU A 99 -1.86 10.98 -0.78
C LEU A 99 -1.07 11.54 0.40
N LYS A 100 -0.77 12.85 0.40
CA LYS A 100 -0.11 13.54 1.52
C LYS A 100 -0.88 13.37 2.83
N LYS A 101 -2.21 13.52 2.81
CA LYS A 101 -3.06 13.31 3.99
C LYS A 101 -3.00 11.87 4.50
N LYS A 102 -3.08 10.88 3.62
CA LYS A 102 -3.00 9.45 3.98
C LYS A 102 -1.62 9.11 4.55
N VAL A 103 -0.53 9.57 3.92
CA VAL A 103 0.84 9.36 4.40
C VAL A 103 1.04 10.04 5.76
N LYS A 104 0.51 11.24 5.96
CA LYS A 104 0.54 11.91 7.28
C LYS A 104 -0.16 11.09 8.35
N TYR A 105 -1.38 10.60 8.09
CA TYR A 105 -2.11 9.75 9.03
C TYR A 105 -1.35 8.46 9.35
N ILE A 106 -0.78 7.81 8.33
CA ILE A 106 0.09 6.64 8.43
C ILE A 106 1.28 6.94 9.37
N ARG A 107 1.97 8.07 9.19
CA ARG A 107 3.09 8.49 10.07
C ARG A 107 2.64 8.69 11.51
N GLU A 108 1.54 9.41 11.72
CA GLU A 108 0.98 9.66 13.04
C GLU A 108 0.56 8.34 13.71
N PHE A 109 -0.08 7.44 12.98
CA PHE A 109 -0.41 6.10 13.48
C PHE A 109 0.85 5.35 13.92
N ALA A 110 1.90 5.34 13.10
CA ALA A 110 3.15 4.66 13.42
C ALA A 110 3.88 5.24 14.65
N THR A 111 3.78 6.53 14.92
CA THR A 111 4.42 7.13 16.11
C THR A 111 3.81 6.66 17.43
N HIS A 112 2.58 6.15 17.43
CA HIS A 112 1.90 5.66 18.64
C HIS A 112 2.14 4.16 18.90
N ILE A 113 2.88 3.47 18.03
CA ILE A 113 3.16 2.04 18.17
C ILE A 113 4.53 1.87 18.86
N GLU A 114 4.53 1.68 20.18
CA GLU A 114 5.76 1.36 20.93
C GLU A 114 6.23 -0.08 20.70
N LYS A 115 5.27 -1.02 20.59
CA LYS A 115 5.50 -2.44 20.29
C LYS A 115 4.44 -2.90 19.31
N TYR A 116 4.83 -3.79 18.40
CA TYR A 116 3.87 -4.38 17.47
C TYR A 116 2.82 -5.20 18.21
N ASP A 117 1.55 -4.84 18.00
CA ASP A 117 0.39 -5.59 18.45
C ASP A 117 -0.27 -6.27 17.23
N PRO A 118 -0.37 -7.62 17.20
CA PRO A 118 -1.06 -8.35 16.13
C PRO A 118 -2.50 -7.87 15.86
N ALA A 119 -3.18 -7.29 16.85
CA ALA A 119 -4.50 -6.71 16.67
C ALA A 119 -4.49 -5.53 15.68
N LEU A 120 -3.36 -4.83 15.50
CA LEU A 120 -3.20 -3.71 14.58
C LEU A 120 -2.98 -4.14 13.12
N GLN A 121 -2.78 -5.44 12.84
CA GLN A 121 -2.51 -5.95 11.49
C GLN A 121 -3.59 -5.52 10.48
N HIS A 122 -4.86 -5.64 10.85
CA HIS A 122 -5.98 -5.26 9.98
C HIS A 122 -5.99 -3.75 9.66
N THR A 123 -5.65 -2.91 10.64
CA THR A 123 -5.54 -1.45 10.46
C THR A 123 -4.38 -1.13 9.53
N ILE A 124 -3.23 -1.78 9.73
CA ILE A 124 -2.05 -1.64 8.89
C ILE A 124 -2.36 -2.02 7.43
N ASP A 125 -3.03 -3.14 7.22
CA ASP A 125 -3.37 -3.61 5.87
C ASP A 125 -4.35 -2.66 5.18
N SER A 126 -5.35 -2.15 5.90
CA SER A 126 -6.28 -1.14 5.39
C SER A 126 -5.58 0.15 5.00
N LEU A 127 -4.66 0.66 5.83
CA LEU A 127 -3.90 1.86 5.53
C LEU A 127 -3.00 1.71 4.31
N LYS A 128 -2.41 0.52 4.15
CA LYS A 128 -1.59 0.20 2.98
C LYS A 128 -2.45 0.16 1.71
N GLU A 129 -3.62 -0.47 1.75
CA GLU A 129 -4.55 -0.49 0.63
C GLU A 129 -4.95 0.94 0.22
N ASP A 130 -5.31 1.75 1.21
CA ASP A 130 -5.69 3.14 1.03
C ASP A 130 -4.59 3.99 0.37
N TYR A 131 -3.34 3.80 0.81
CA TYR A 131 -2.17 4.44 0.21
C TYR A 131 -1.97 3.98 -1.24
N VAL A 132 -1.99 2.67 -1.50
CA VAL A 132 -1.77 2.10 -2.83
C VAL A 132 -2.83 2.58 -3.81
N LYS A 133 -4.10 2.58 -3.40
CA LYS A 133 -5.22 3.04 -4.23
C LYS A 133 -5.05 4.50 -4.62
N GLU A 134 -4.66 5.37 -3.68
CA GLU A 134 -4.52 6.79 -3.95
C GLU A 134 -3.28 7.09 -4.80
N LYS A 135 -2.17 6.36 -4.55
CA LYS A 135 -0.99 6.39 -5.42
C LYS A 135 -1.35 6.05 -6.86
N PHE A 136 -2.14 5.00 -7.09
CA PHE A 136 -2.53 4.62 -8.45
C PHE A 136 -3.35 5.69 -9.17
N LYS A 137 -4.29 6.33 -8.48
CA LYS A 137 -5.06 7.45 -9.06
C LYS A 137 -4.17 8.64 -9.40
N MET A 138 -3.23 8.96 -8.51
CA MET A 138 -2.25 10.02 -8.75
C MET A 138 -1.38 9.68 -9.97
N ASP A 139 -0.85 8.47 -10.04
CA ASP A 139 -0.04 8.01 -11.18
C ASP A 139 -0.85 8.04 -12.49
N ASP A 140 -2.14 7.70 -12.44
CA ASP A 140 -3.03 7.76 -13.61
C ASP A 140 -3.27 9.19 -14.09
N ALA A 141 -3.59 10.11 -13.17
CA ALA A 141 -3.73 11.54 -13.49
C ALA A 141 -2.42 12.12 -14.06
N LEU A 142 -1.26 11.69 -13.55
CA LEU A 142 0.05 12.11 -14.05
C LEU A 142 0.39 11.54 -15.44
N LYS A 143 -0.20 10.43 -15.89
CA LYS A 143 0.04 9.92 -17.26
C LYS A 143 -0.49 10.87 -18.33
N HIS A 144 -1.55 11.60 -18.02
CA HIS A 144 -2.11 12.60 -18.94
C HIS A 144 -1.25 13.87 -19.02
N LEU A 145 -0.21 13.95 -18.19
CA LEU A 145 0.69 15.09 -18.00
C LEU A 145 2.14 14.76 -18.40
N ARG A 146 2.41 13.57 -18.95
CA ARG A 146 3.73 13.07 -19.35
C ARG A 146 3.71 12.63 -20.80
#